data_AF-A0A5J4RVX5-F1
#
_entry.id   AF-A0A5J4RVX5-F1
#
_cell.length_a   1.000
_cell.length_b   1.000
_cell.length_c   1.000
_cell.angle_alpha   90.00
_cell.angle_beta   90.00
_cell.angle_gamma   90.00
#
_symmetry.space_group_name_H-M   'P 1'
#
loop_
_entity.id
_entity.type
_entity.pdbx_description
1 polymer ?
#
loop_
_entity_poly.entity_id
_entity_poly.type
_entity_poly.pdbx_seq_one_letter_code
_entity_poly.pdbx_strand_id
1 'polypeptide(L)'
;MKLNINQWAKEDRPREKMVSRGVEVLSDAELLAILMGSGNTEESAVELMRRVVASCDNNLNELGKWALPELCTCLKNFFKSVRRL
;
A
#
# COMPACT_ATOMS: atom_id res chain seq x y z
N MET A 1 -11.11 9.23 12.04
CA MET A 1 -11.35 9.92 10.74
C MET A 1 -10.23 9.51 9.81
N LYS A 2 -10.56 8.80 8.73
CA LYS A 2 -9.57 8.28 7.78
C LYS A 2 -9.32 9.34 6.72
N LEU A 3 -8.10 9.84 6.62
CA LEU A 3 -7.75 10.77 5.55
C LEU A 3 -7.56 9.96 4.27
N ASN A 4 -8.39 10.24 3.27
CA ASN A 4 -8.16 9.70 1.95
C ASN A 4 -6.83 10.26 1.42
N ILE A 5 -6.05 9.49 0.66
CA ILE A 5 -4.72 9.95 0.17
C ILE A 5 -4.87 11.25 -0.65
N ASN A 6 -6.03 11.47 -1.27
CA ASN A 6 -6.39 12.71 -1.97
C ASN A 6 -6.56 13.94 -1.06
N GLN A 7 -6.57 13.77 0.26
CA GLN A 7 -6.63 14.85 1.26
C GLN A 7 -5.26 15.20 1.83
N TRP A 8 -4.23 14.40 1.55
CA TRP A 8 -2.86 14.70 1.97
C TRP A 8 -2.33 15.89 1.19
N ALA A 9 -1.33 16.59 1.75
CA ALA A 9 -0.59 17.59 1.01
C ALA A 9 -0.01 16.95 -0.26
N LYS A 10 0.05 17.69 -1.37
CA LYS A 10 0.49 17.14 -2.66
C LYS A 10 1.88 16.50 -2.53
N GLU A 11 2.78 17.12 -1.76
CA GLU A 11 4.13 16.59 -1.54
C GLU A 11 4.20 15.27 -0.77
N ASP A 12 3.16 14.91 -0.01
CA ASP A 12 3.08 13.64 0.73
C ASP A 12 2.36 12.54 -0.07
N ARG A 13 1.67 12.89 -1.16
CA ARG A 13 0.99 11.89 -1.99
C ARG A 13 2.04 11.08 -2.73
N PRO A 14 2.05 9.74 -2.62
CA PRO A 14 3.12 8.91 -3.18
C PRO A 14 3.43 9.20 -4.66
N ARG A 15 2.39 9.35 -5.50
CA ARG A 15 2.55 9.64 -6.93
C ARG A 15 3.16 11.02 -7.19
N GLU A 16 2.67 12.05 -6.52
CA GLU A 16 3.14 13.43 -6.69
C GLU A 16 4.55 13.61 -6.10
N LYS A 17 4.81 12.97 -4.95
CA LYS A 17 6.13 12.87 -4.31
C LYS A 17 7.14 12.23 -5.25
N MET A 18 6.77 11.12 -5.90
CA MET A 18 7.59 10.43 -6.90
C MET A 18 7.90 11.32 -8.11
N VAL A 19 6.91 12.04 -8.64
CA VAL A 19 7.10 12.98 -9.75
C VAL A 19 8.02 14.15 -9.36
N SER A 20 7.89 14.65 -8.14
CA SER A 20 8.62 15.85 -7.70
C SER A 20 10.05 15.58 -7.23
N ARG A 21 10.29 14.42 -6.60
CA ARG A 21 11.55 14.12 -5.90
C ARG A 21 12.22 12.81 -6.35
N GLY A 22 11.62 12.08 -7.29
CA GLY A 22 12.11 10.78 -7.76
C GLY A 22 11.61 9.60 -6.92
N VAL A 23 11.89 8.39 -7.40
CA VAL A 23 11.43 7.14 -6.75
C VAL A 23 12.19 6.83 -5.46
N GLU A 24 13.43 7.30 -5.35
CA GLU A 24 14.35 7.05 -4.23
C GLU A 24 13.86 7.59 -2.88
N VAL A 25 12.96 8.57 -2.87
CA VAL A 25 12.40 9.15 -1.64
C VAL A 25 11.16 8.41 -1.12
N LEU A 26 10.66 7.42 -1.88
CA LEU A 26 9.51 6.62 -1.48
C LEU A 26 9.97 5.47 -0.60
N SER A 27 9.19 5.21 0.44
CA SER A 27 9.29 3.96 1.18
C SER A 27 8.74 2.80 0.34
N ASP A 28 9.16 1.58 0.67
CA ASP A 28 8.63 0.35 0.05
C ASP A 28 7.10 0.28 0.13
N ALA A 29 6.53 0.72 1.26
CA ALA A 29 5.08 0.78 1.44
C ALA A 29 4.42 1.78 0.47
N GLU A 30 5.02 2.95 0.23
CA GLU A 30 4.52 3.93 -0.73
C GLU A 30 4.62 3.41 -2.17
N LEU A 31 5.72 2.74 -2.51
CA LEU A 31 5.92 2.14 -3.83
C LEU A 31 4.86 1.05 -4.10
N LEU A 32 4.68 0.13 -3.16
CA LEU A 32 3.65 -0.90 -3.24
C LEU A 32 2.24 -0.28 -3.26
N ALA A 33 2.01 0.81 -2.55
CA ALA A 33 0.71 1.50 -2.54
C ALA A 33 0.39 2.12 -3.90
N ILE A 34 1.39 2.60 -4.63
CA ILE A 34 1.22 3.08 -6.02
C ILE A 34 0.81 1.92 -6.93
N LEU A 35 1.48 0.76 -6.81
CA LEU A 35 1.18 -0.45 -7.59
C LEU A 35 -0.24 -0.97 -7.31
N MET A 36 -0.63 -0.97 -6.04
CA MET A 36 -1.97 -1.37 -5.61
C MET A 36 -3.06 -0.39 -6.04
N GLY A 37 -2.73 0.90 -6.12
CA GLY A 37 -3.63 1.96 -6.62
C GLY A 37 -4.79 2.32 -5.70
N SER A 38 -5.22 1.43 -4.79
CA SER A 38 -6.29 1.66 -3.83
C SER A 38 -6.06 0.94 -2.50
N GLY A 39 -6.69 1.49 -1.44
CA GLY A 39 -6.76 0.84 -0.12
C GLY A 39 -8.02 0.00 0.02
N ASN A 40 -8.38 -0.32 1.26
CA ASN A 40 -9.67 -0.93 1.58
C ASN A 40 -10.56 0.07 2.34
N THR A 41 -11.72 -0.36 2.84
CA THR A 41 -12.63 0.52 3.60
C THR A 41 -12.01 1.01 4.92
N GLU A 42 -11.08 0.26 5.50
CA GLU A 42 -10.53 0.48 6.85
C GLU A 42 -9.20 1.24 6.86
N GLU A 43 -8.28 0.93 5.93
CA GLU A 43 -6.94 1.52 5.76
C GLU A 43 -6.69 2.06 4.33
N SER A 44 -5.92 3.13 4.18
CA SER A 44 -5.49 3.67 2.87
C SER A 44 -4.51 2.71 2.19
N ALA A 45 -4.22 2.92 0.89
CA ALA A 45 -3.26 2.06 0.17
C ALA A 45 -1.89 2.03 0.86
N VAL A 46 -1.42 3.18 1.37
CA VAL A 46 -0.14 3.30 2.07
C VAL A 46 -0.18 2.59 3.42
N GLU A 47 -1.24 2.76 4.21
CA GLU A 47 -1.40 2.08 5.49
C GLU A 47 -1.49 0.55 5.31
N LEU A 48 -2.25 0.09 4.31
CA LEU A 48 -2.38 -1.31 3.95
C LEU A 48 -1.02 -1.93 3.62
N MET A 49 -0.27 -1.29 2.74
CA MET A 49 1.06 -1.79 2.35
C MET A 49 2.06 -1.72 3.50
N ARG A 50 1.99 -0.69 4.35
CA ARG A 50 2.83 -0.59 5.54
C ARG A 50 2.60 -1.77 6.49
N ARG A 51 1.34 -2.18 6.70
CA ARG A 51 0.98 -3.35 7.50
C ARG A 51 1.48 -4.66 6.86
N VAL A 52 1.35 -4.79 5.54
CA VAL A 52 1.82 -5.96 4.79
C VAL A 52 3.34 -6.11 4.90
N VAL A 53 4.08 -5.04 4.63
CA VAL A 53 5.55 -5.01 4.72
C VAL A 53 6.03 -5.27 6.16
N ALA A 54 5.35 -4.70 7.16
CA ALA A 54 5.63 -5.00 8.57
C ALA A 54 5.39 -6.47 8.95
N SER A 55 4.46 -7.15 8.28
CA SER A 55 4.20 -8.58 8.50
C SER A 55 5.28 -9.48 7.87
N CYS A 56 6.12 -8.93 6.98
CA CYS A 56 7.27 -9.60 6.35
C CYS A 56 8.61 -9.13 6.93
N ASP A 57 8.63 -8.63 8.17
CA ASP A 57 9.84 -8.08 8.82
C ASP A 57 10.50 -6.92 8.03
N ASN A 58 9.70 -6.13 7.30
CA ASN A 58 10.17 -5.11 6.37
C ASN A 58 11.11 -5.62 5.27
N ASN A 59 11.00 -6.89 4.89
CA ASN A 59 11.81 -7.50 3.84
C ASN A 59 10.95 -7.85 2.62
N LEU A 60 11.11 -7.09 1.54
CA LEU A 60 10.43 -7.34 0.28
C LEU A 60 10.79 -8.68 -0.36
N ASN A 61 11.98 -9.22 -0.10
CA ASN A 61 12.35 -10.55 -0.58
C ASN A 61 11.55 -11.65 0.11
N GLU A 62 11.20 -11.48 1.38
CA GLU A 62 10.33 -12.42 2.09
C GLU A 62 8.89 -12.30 1.59
N LEU A 63 8.41 -11.07 1.36
CA LEU A 63 7.10 -10.84 0.75
C LEU A 63 6.96 -11.53 -0.63
N GLY A 64 8.02 -11.50 -1.45
CA GLY A 64 8.03 -12.17 -2.76
C GLY A 64 8.02 -13.70 -2.71
N LYS A 65 8.31 -14.31 -1.55
CA LYS A 65 8.27 -15.77 -1.34
C LYS A 65 6.91 -16.26 -0.85
N TRP A 66 6.03 -15.37 -0.41
CA TRP A 66 4.72 -15.73 0.14
C TRP A 66 3.83 -16.39 -0.91
N ALA A 67 3.13 -17.44 -0.52
CA ALA A 67 2.08 -18.02 -1.35
C ALA A 67 0.80 -17.17 -1.30
N LEU A 68 -0.07 -17.38 -2.29
CA LEU A 68 -1.36 -16.68 -2.39
C LEU A 68 -2.20 -16.70 -1.10
N PRO A 69 -2.25 -17.79 -0.29
CA PRO A 69 -3.01 -17.79 0.96
C PRO A 69 -2.48 -16.80 2.00
N GLU A 70 -1.16 -16.68 2.13
CA GLU A 70 -0.50 -15.75 3.06
C GLU A 70 -0.73 -14.30 2.62
N LEU A 71 -0.55 -14.04 1.32
CA LEU A 71 -0.81 -12.72 0.74
C LEU A 71 -2.27 -12.32 0.88
N CYS A 72 -3.23 -13.21 0.60
CA CYS A 72 -4.66 -12.97 0.79
C CYS A 72 -5.03 -12.70 2.26
N THR A 73 -4.35 -13.39 3.19
CA THR A 73 -4.56 -13.22 4.62
C THR A 73 -4.09 -11.85 5.10
N CYS A 74 -2.99 -11.34 4.55
CA CYS A 74 -2.51 -10.01 4.86
C CYS A 74 -3.32 -8.92 4.16
N LEU A 75 -3.77 -9.14 2.92
CA LEU A 75 -4.64 -8.23 2.15
C LEU A 75 -6.14 -8.36 2.49
N LYS A 76 -6.49 -8.83 3.69
CA LYS A 76 -7.88 -8.94 4.14
C LYS A 76 -8.66 -7.65 3.87
N ASN A 77 -9.91 -7.82 3.44
CA ASN A 77 -10.85 -6.75 3.09
C ASN A 77 -10.50 -5.92 1.83
N PHE A 78 -9.30 -6.06 1.23
CA PHE A 78 -9.02 -5.48 -0.09
C PHE A 78 -9.91 -6.12 -1.18
N PHE A 79 -9.88 -7.45 -1.31
CA PHE A 79 -10.67 -8.16 -2.32
C PHE A 79 -12.18 -8.07 -2.07
N LYS A 80 -12.63 -7.82 -0.84
CA LYS A 80 -14.06 -7.56 -0.55
C LYS A 80 -14.53 -6.25 -1.18
N SER A 81 -13.64 -5.27 -1.35
CA SER A 81 -13.94 -4.02 -2.05
C SER A 81 -13.97 -4.20 -3.57
N VAL A 82 -13.16 -5.12 -4.11
CA VAL A 82 -13.08 -5.41 -5.57
C VAL A 82 -14.22 -6.31 -6.04
N ARG A 83 -14.72 -7.22 -5.19
CA ARG A 83 -15.86 -8.12 -5.51
C ARG A 83 -17.23 -7.43 -5.54
N ARG A 84 -17.28 -6.09 -5.47
CA ARG A 84 -18.48 -5.27 -5.67
C ARG A 84 -18.66 -4.80 -7.12
N LEU A 85 -17.83 -5.28 -8.05
CA LEU A 85 -17.98 -5.08 -9.50
C LEU A 85 -18.45 -6.37 -10.16
#